data_AF-A0A0A1UHR9-F1
#
_entry.id   AF-A0A0A1UHR9-F1
#
_cell.length_a   1.000
_cell.length_b   1.000
_cell.length_c   1.000
_cell.angle_alpha   90.00
_cell.angle_beta   90.00
_cell.angle_gamma   90.00
#
_symmetry.space_group_name_H-M   'P 1'
#
loop_
_entity.id
_entity.type
_entity.pdbx_description
1 polymer ?
#
loop_
_entity_poly.entity_id
_entity_poly.type
_entity_poly.pdbx_seq_one_letter_code
_entity_poly.pdbx_strand_id
1 'polypeptide(L)'
;MPSLFSVFTSVSISILAQSSYVLASGDTTGGLPLAYTPNKPVAIVAGTLFLLGAGALMAWFVRHKGLYMLPFVFGAILYGLGLFLRIPYADDVHNMNLFAAMDYLILVSVSFFIFGAYTLLGRLAVYLDAVELLVLNPNLLTNAFLAYQLVAFLITAIGGGMKTSMTLSVVLVGAKLVIAGLLIQFVGLFVYLGLLINFVYRMWSRRKEQWNHRPNGFLQSWLGVATMTGVCCQNLLIPLIYRVTAIGLGRDGALSRKEYYFYTSEVMTLWGGVITIFLMVWPPRILNGSIPTRKQPTEISLLSAGSK
;
A
#
# COMPACT_ATOMS: atom_id res chain seq x y z
N MET A 1 -3.75 18.33 1.52
CA MET A 1 -3.35 16.94 1.21
C MET A 1 -3.08 16.62 -0.27
N PRO A 2 -3.45 17.41 -1.31
CA PRO A 2 -3.03 17.07 -2.67
C PRO A 2 -1.51 17.21 -2.89
N SER A 3 -0.83 18.10 -2.16
CA SER A 3 0.60 18.38 -2.34
C SER A 3 1.52 17.20 -2.03
N LEU A 4 1.33 16.47 -0.93
CA LEU A 4 2.21 15.34 -0.58
C LEU A 4 1.97 14.13 -1.48
N PHE A 5 0.71 13.85 -1.83
CA PHE A 5 0.41 12.79 -2.79
C PHE A 5 0.96 13.14 -4.18
N SER A 6 0.79 14.37 -4.66
CA SER A 6 1.34 14.81 -5.95
C SER A 6 2.86 14.78 -5.98
N VAL A 7 3.52 15.14 -4.86
CA VAL A 7 4.97 15.01 -4.72
C VAL A 7 5.38 13.55 -4.75
N PHE A 8 4.73 12.67 -3.98
CA PHE A 8 5.04 11.24 -3.96
C PHE A 8 4.87 10.61 -5.34
N THR A 9 3.77 10.90 -6.04
CA THR A 9 3.53 10.39 -7.40
C THR A 9 4.51 10.98 -8.41
N SER A 10 4.80 12.28 -8.35
CA SER A 10 5.75 12.95 -9.26
C SER A 10 7.16 12.40 -9.10
N VAL A 11 7.62 12.23 -7.85
CA VAL A 11 8.91 11.61 -7.53
C VAL A 11 8.94 10.16 -8.01
N SER A 12 7.89 9.39 -7.75
CA SER A 12 7.82 7.99 -8.22
C SER A 12 7.88 7.88 -9.74
N ILE A 13 7.14 8.73 -10.48
CA ILE A 13 7.14 8.77 -11.94
C ILE A 13 8.51 9.20 -12.46
N SER A 14 9.13 10.22 -11.85
CA SER A 14 10.44 10.72 -12.25
C SER A 14 11.53 9.66 -12.08
N ILE A 15 11.51 8.91 -10.97
CA ILE A 15 12.47 7.83 -10.75
C ILE A 15 12.16 6.64 -11.69
N LEU A 16 10.89 6.34 -11.97
CA LEU A 16 10.53 5.33 -12.95
C LEU A 16 11.01 5.70 -14.37
N ALA A 17 10.90 6.97 -14.75
CA ALA A 17 11.39 7.47 -16.03
C ALA A 17 12.93 7.39 -16.10
N GLN A 18 13.65 7.82 -15.06
CA GLN A 18 15.11 7.74 -15.01
C GLN A 18 15.62 6.29 -15.00
N SER A 19 14.95 5.39 -14.28
CA SER A 19 15.33 3.97 -14.27
C SER A 19 15.13 3.34 -15.65
N SER A 20 14.04 3.65 -16.37
CA SER A 20 13.86 3.17 -17.75
C SER A 20 14.98 3.60 -18.71
N TYR A 21 15.55 4.80 -18.52
CA TYR A 21 16.68 5.31 -19.31
C TYR A 21 17.98 4.55 -18.99
N VAL A 22 18.26 4.32 -17.71
CA VAL A 22 19.43 3.55 -17.26
C VAL A 22 19.35 2.10 -17.76
N LEU A 23 18.17 1.50 -17.72
CA LEU A 23 17.91 0.14 -18.20
C LEU A 23 18.07 -0.03 -19.72
N ALA A 24 17.95 1.04 -20.49
CA ALA A 24 18.20 1.02 -21.94
C ALA A 24 19.70 1.07 -22.31
N SER A 25 20.58 1.35 -21.33
CA SER A 25 22.00 1.64 -21.58
C SER A 25 23.00 0.52 -21.22
N GLY A 26 22.56 -0.58 -20.58
CA GLY A 26 23.47 -1.59 -20.03
C GLY A 26 23.46 -2.93 -20.76
N ASP A 27 24.58 -3.29 -21.39
CA ASP A 27 24.87 -4.63 -21.92
C ASP A 27 25.35 -5.58 -20.80
N THR A 28 24.92 -6.84 -20.85
CA THR A 28 24.81 -7.77 -19.71
C THR A 28 26.13 -8.40 -19.24
N THR A 29 26.37 -8.46 -17.92
CA THR A 29 27.36 -9.36 -17.30
C THR A 29 26.74 -10.73 -16.97
N GLY A 30 27.45 -11.80 -17.33
CA GLY A 30 26.98 -13.19 -17.39
C GLY A 30 26.78 -13.90 -16.04
N GLY A 31 25.77 -13.50 -15.27
CA GLY A 31 25.27 -14.25 -14.11
C GLY A 31 23.74 -14.23 -14.04
N LEU A 32 23.11 -15.37 -13.74
CA LEU A 32 21.65 -15.51 -13.61
C LEU A 32 21.12 -14.78 -12.34
N PRO A 33 20.25 -13.76 -12.46
CA PRO A 33 19.64 -13.05 -11.33
C PRO A 33 18.61 -13.87 -10.55
N LEU A 34 17.82 -14.72 -11.24
CA LEU A 34 16.91 -15.68 -10.62
C LEU A 34 17.48 -17.10 -10.68
N ALA A 35 17.30 -17.85 -9.59
CA ALA A 35 17.70 -19.27 -9.50
C ALA A 35 16.69 -20.23 -10.18
N TYR A 36 15.62 -19.70 -10.78
CA TYR A 36 14.56 -20.47 -11.44
C TYR A 36 14.09 -19.75 -12.71
N THR A 37 13.60 -20.53 -13.67
CA THR A 37 12.90 -20.03 -14.86
C THR A 37 11.44 -19.73 -14.50
N PRO A 38 10.97 -18.47 -14.61
CA PRO A 38 9.59 -18.13 -14.27
C PRO A 38 8.56 -18.85 -15.13
N ASN A 39 7.46 -19.28 -14.52
CA ASN A 39 6.36 -19.92 -15.23
C ASN A 39 5.47 -18.86 -15.92
N LYS A 40 5.57 -18.77 -17.24
CA LYS A 40 4.87 -17.79 -18.09
C LYS A 40 3.34 -17.77 -17.91
N PRO A 41 2.60 -18.90 -18.00
CA PRO A 41 1.14 -18.88 -17.84
C PRO A 41 0.69 -18.38 -16.46
N VAL A 42 1.43 -18.69 -15.39
CA VAL A 42 1.08 -18.21 -14.04
C VAL A 42 1.26 -16.69 -13.94
N ALA A 43 2.32 -16.14 -14.54
CA ALA A 43 2.56 -14.71 -14.60
C ALA A 43 1.47 -13.97 -15.40
N ILE A 44 1.02 -14.54 -16.52
CA ILE A 44 -0.07 -13.98 -17.34
C ILE A 44 -1.38 -13.94 -16.56
N VAL A 45 -1.75 -15.06 -15.93
CA VAL A 45 -3.00 -15.14 -15.14
C VAL A 45 -2.96 -14.13 -13.99
N ALA A 46 -1.87 -14.11 -13.22
CA ALA A 46 -1.72 -13.19 -12.10
C ALA A 46 -1.70 -11.72 -12.56
N GLY A 47 -0.94 -11.38 -13.60
CA GLY A 47 -0.86 -10.02 -14.14
C GLY A 47 -2.22 -9.52 -14.63
N THR A 48 -2.96 -10.37 -15.36
CA THR A 48 -4.32 -10.06 -15.81
C THR A 48 -5.26 -9.82 -14.65
N LEU A 49 -5.18 -10.66 -13.61
CA LEU A 49 -6.03 -10.54 -12.42
C LEU A 49 -5.78 -9.23 -11.66
N PHE A 50 -4.53 -8.78 -11.57
CA PHE A 50 -4.17 -7.48 -10.99
C PHE A 50 -4.68 -6.30 -11.83
N LEU A 51 -4.57 -6.36 -13.15
CA LEU A 51 -5.11 -5.32 -14.03
C LEU A 51 -6.64 -5.26 -14.00
N LEU A 52 -7.32 -6.40 -13.94
CA LEU A 52 -8.77 -6.45 -13.75
C LEU A 52 -9.17 -5.83 -12.41
N GLY A 53 -8.43 -6.16 -11.34
CA GLY A 53 -8.59 -5.53 -10.02
C GLY A 53 -8.38 -4.02 -10.06
N ALA A 54 -7.34 -3.55 -10.75
CA ALA A 54 -7.09 -2.13 -10.94
C ALA A 54 -8.22 -1.44 -11.72
N GLY A 55 -8.71 -2.07 -12.79
CA GLY A 55 -9.85 -1.57 -13.58
C GLY A 55 -11.13 -1.49 -12.75
N ALA A 56 -11.40 -2.48 -11.91
CA ALA A 56 -12.54 -2.47 -11.00
C ALA A 56 -12.41 -1.33 -9.96
N LEU A 57 -11.24 -1.17 -9.32
CA LEU A 57 -10.98 -0.06 -8.39
C LEU A 57 -11.11 1.30 -9.08
N MET A 58 -10.66 1.41 -10.34
CA MET A 58 -10.79 2.63 -11.13
C MET A 58 -12.26 2.94 -11.47
N ALA A 59 -13.06 1.93 -11.83
CA ALA A 59 -14.49 2.10 -12.07
C ALA A 59 -15.22 2.59 -10.81
N TRP A 60 -14.88 2.05 -9.65
CA TRP A 60 -15.39 2.53 -8.37
C TRP A 60 -14.93 3.96 -8.04
N PHE A 61 -13.68 4.31 -8.36
CA PHE A 61 -13.17 5.68 -8.22
C PHE A 61 -13.98 6.69 -9.04
N VAL A 62 -14.26 6.38 -10.31
CA VAL A 62 -15.08 7.23 -11.19
C VAL A 62 -16.49 7.40 -10.63
N ARG A 63 -17.07 6.33 -10.06
CA ARG A 63 -18.46 6.32 -9.59
C ARG A 63 -18.67 7.01 -8.24
N HIS A 64 -17.70 6.92 -7.32
CA HIS A 64 -17.87 7.38 -5.93
C HIS A 64 -16.93 8.51 -5.51
N LYS A 65 -16.06 9.00 -6.41
CA LYS A 65 -15.14 10.14 -6.21
C LYS A 65 -14.36 10.08 -4.88
N GLY A 66 -13.22 9.39 -4.89
CA GLY A 66 -12.34 9.27 -3.73
C GLY A 66 -10.86 9.42 -4.09
N LEU A 67 -10.35 10.65 -4.15
CA LEU A 67 -8.95 10.94 -4.52
C LEU A 67 -7.93 10.21 -3.64
N TYR A 68 -8.30 9.89 -2.40
CA TYR A 68 -7.43 9.18 -1.46
C TYR A 68 -7.26 7.69 -1.76
N MET A 69 -8.07 7.11 -2.66
CA MET A 69 -7.93 5.71 -3.08
C MET A 69 -7.15 5.53 -4.38
N LEU A 70 -6.74 6.62 -5.03
CA LEU A 70 -5.83 6.59 -6.17
C LEU A 70 -4.52 5.83 -5.91
N PRO A 71 -3.86 5.92 -4.72
CA PRO A 71 -2.65 5.14 -4.45
C PRO A 71 -2.85 3.62 -4.64
N PHE A 72 -4.02 3.08 -4.28
CA PHE A 72 -4.32 1.65 -4.46
C PHE A 72 -4.47 1.28 -5.94
N VAL A 73 -5.06 2.16 -6.75
CA VAL A 73 -5.17 1.96 -8.21
C VAL A 73 -3.78 1.96 -8.85
N PHE A 74 -2.95 2.96 -8.52
CA PHE A 74 -1.58 3.02 -9.03
C PHE A 74 -0.74 1.83 -8.57
N GLY A 75 -0.86 1.43 -7.29
CA GLY A 75 -0.21 0.23 -6.77
C GLY A 75 -0.59 -1.03 -7.56
N ALA A 76 -1.87 -1.23 -7.84
CA ALA A 76 -2.35 -2.39 -8.60
C ALA A 76 -1.88 -2.40 -10.06
N ILE A 77 -1.87 -1.24 -10.74
CA ILE A 77 -1.35 -1.12 -12.11
C ILE A 77 0.15 -1.44 -12.16
N LEU A 78 0.94 -0.83 -11.28
CA LEU A 78 2.39 -1.04 -11.23
C LEU A 78 2.74 -2.50 -10.90
N TYR A 79 1.97 -3.15 -10.01
CA TYR A 79 2.15 -4.56 -9.72
C TYR A 79 1.85 -5.43 -10.94
N GLY A 80 0.72 -5.18 -11.62
CA GLY A 80 0.33 -5.88 -12.84
C GLY A 80 1.40 -5.76 -13.92
N LEU A 81 1.90 -4.54 -14.18
CA LEU A 81 3.01 -4.30 -15.11
C LEU A 81 4.27 -5.07 -14.70
N GLY A 82 4.65 -5.06 -13.43
CA GLY A 82 5.76 -5.86 -12.92
C GLY A 82 5.59 -7.35 -13.19
N LEU A 83 4.38 -7.90 -13.03
CA LEU A 83 4.08 -9.29 -13.36
C LEU A 83 4.14 -9.57 -14.88
N PHE A 84 3.73 -8.63 -15.72
CA PHE A 84 3.86 -8.79 -17.18
C PHE A 84 5.32 -8.75 -17.64
N LEU A 85 6.17 -7.92 -17.03
CA LEU A 85 7.62 -7.89 -17.31
C LEU A 85 8.33 -9.21 -16.96
N ARG A 86 7.70 -10.06 -16.13
CA ARG A 86 8.21 -11.40 -15.81
C ARG A 86 8.15 -12.36 -17.00
N ILE A 87 7.28 -12.12 -17.99
CA ILE A 87 7.14 -12.94 -19.19
C ILE A 87 8.38 -12.81 -20.10
N PRO A 88 8.77 -11.62 -20.58
CA PRO A 88 9.98 -11.47 -21.39
C PRO A 88 11.24 -11.79 -20.59
N TYR A 89 11.22 -11.68 -19.25
CA TYR A 89 12.35 -12.11 -18.41
C TYR A 89 12.49 -13.64 -18.39
N ALA A 90 11.39 -14.38 -18.54
CA ALA A 90 11.43 -15.84 -18.63
C ALA A 90 12.01 -16.33 -19.97
N ASP A 91 11.99 -15.49 -21.01
CA ASP A 91 12.66 -15.74 -22.29
C ASP A 91 14.17 -15.49 -22.18
N ASP A 92 14.57 -14.36 -21.57
CA ASP A 92 15.98 -13.99 -21.41
C ASP A 92 16.38 -13.80 -19.95
N VAL A 93 16.65 -14.91 -19.28
CA VAL A 93 16.94 -14.96 -17.84
C VAL A 93 18.25 -14.23 -17.47
N HIS A 94 19.12 -13.97 -18.44
CA HIS A 94 20.38 -13.23 -18.27
C HIS A 94 20.23 -11.71 -18.31
N ASN A 95 19.06 -11.19 -18.69
CA ASN A 95 18.83 -9.75 -18.78
C ASN A 95 18.64 -9.12 -17.38
N MET A 96 19.76 -8.66 -16.79
CA MET A 96 19.78 -7.97 -15.50
C MET A 96 18.90 -6.73 -15.46
N ASN A 97 18.83 -5.99 -16.57
CA ASN A 97 17.99 -4.80 -16.68
C ASN A 97 16.51 -5.17 -16.54
N LEU A 98 16.05 -6.20 -17.25
CA LEU A 98 14.66 -6.64 -17.16
C LEU A 98 14.30 -7.14 -15.75
N PHE A 99 15.21 -7.86 -15.11
CA PHE A 99 15.07 -8.29 -13.72
C PHE A 99 14.92 -7.09 -12.76
N ALA A 100 15.79 -6.09 -12.89
CA ALA A 100 15.75 -4.91 -12.04
C ALA A 100 14.49 -4.07 -12.29
N ALA A 101 14.05 -3.93 -13.53
CA ALA A 101 12.81 -3.23 -13.89
C ALA A 101 11.59 -3.91 -13.25
N MET A 102 11.50 -5.24 -13.37
CA MET A 102 10.46 -6.05 -12.75
C MET A 102 10.45 -5.88 -11.22
N ASP A 103 11.61 -6.07 -10.58
CA ASP A 103 11.75 -5.99 -9.13
C ASP A 103 11.40 -4.58 -8.62
N TYR A 104 11.84 -3.54 -9.32
CA TYR A 104 11.55 -2.15 -9.00
C TYR A 104 10.05 -1.83 -9.07
N LEU A 105 9.37 -2.21 -10.15
CA LEU A 105 7.92 -1.99 -10.31
C LEU A 105 7.12 -2.64 -9.17
N ILE A 106 7.51 -3.85 -8.77
CA ILE A 106 6.85 -4.55 -7.66
C ILE A 106 7.13 -3.85 -6.32
N LEU A 107 8.37 -3.42 -6.05
CA LEU A 107 8.72 -2.69 -4.82
C LEU A 107 7.99 -1.34 -4.71
N VAL A 108 7.90 -0.61 -5.82
CA VAL A 108 7.16 0.66 -5.89
C VAL A 108 5.68 0.41 -5.61
N SER A 109 5.10 -0.63 -6.19
CA SER A 109 3.70 -1.00 -5.97
C SER A 109 3.35 -1.19 -4.49
N VAL A 110 4.15 -1.97 -3.74
CA VAL A 110 3.94 -2.19 -2.30
C VAL A 110 3.98 -0.86 -1.52
N SER A 111 4.90 0.02 -1.90
CA SER A 111 5.02 1.36 -1.28
C SER A 111 3.76 2.22 -1.50
N PHE A 112 3.13 2.13 -2.68
CA PHE A 112 1.88 2.82 -3.00
C PHE A 112 0.69 2.27 -2.18
N PHE A 113 0.63 0.95 -1.97
CA PHE A 113 -0.41 0.36 -1.13
C PHE A 113 -0.30 0.81 0.33
N ILE A 114 0.93 0.87 0.88
CA ILE A 114 1.18 1.37 2.24
C ILE A 114 0.81 2.86 2.35
N PHE A 115 1.22 3.66 1.36
CA PHE A 115 0.85 5.08 1.29
C PHE A 115 -0.68 5.25 1.31
N GLY A 116 -1.40 4.47 0.52
CA GLY A 116 -2.87 4.45 0.50
C GLY A 116 -3.46 4.11 1.86
N ALA A 117 -2.95 3.06 2.52
CA ALA A 117 -3.40 2.66 3.84
C ALA A 117 -3.28 3.79 4.87
N TYR A 118 -2.16 4.50 4.91
CA TYR A 118 -1.93 5.60 5.87
C TYR A 118 -2.93 6.76 5.73
N THR A 119 -3.46 7.00 4.53
CA THR A 119 -4.46 8.06 4.33
C THR A 119 -5.82 7.73 4.96
N LEU A 120 -6.10 6.45 5.25
CA LEU A 120 -7.39 6.01 5.77
C LEU A 120 -7.57 6.36 7.25
N LEU A 121 -6.54 6.19 8.11
CA LEU A 121 -6.65 6.47 9.54
C LEU A 121 -6.95 7.95 9.83
N GLY A 122 -6.26 8.88 9.16
CA GLY A 122 -6.48 10.31 9.34
C GLY A 122 -7.92 10.73 9.04
N ARG A 123 -8.53 10.12 8.01
CA ARG A 123 -9.91 10.39 7.62
C ARG A 123 -10.91 9.71 8.53
N LEU A 124 -10.62 8.49 8.98
CA LEU A 124 -11.45 7.79 9.95
C LEU A 124 -11.54 8.61 11.26
N ALA A 125 -10.43 9.16 11.74
CA ALA A 125 -10.40 10.00 12.93
C ALA A 125 -11.24 11.29 12.78
N VAL A 126 -11.18 11.94 11.61
CA VAL A 126 -12.01 13.13 11.31
C VAL A 126 -13.49 12.78 11.18
N TYR A 127 -13.82 11.66 10.51
CA TYR A 127 -15.20 11.23 10.31
C TYR A 127 -15.91 10.89 11.64
N LEU A 128 -15.20 10.32 12.61
CA LEU A 128 -15.78 10.00 13.91
C LEU A 128 -15.91 11.19 14.87
N ASP A 129 -15.44 12.38 14.48
CA ASP A 129 -15.28 13.53 15.38
C ASP A 129 -14.61 13.11 16.70
N ALA A 130 -13.61 12.24 16.57
CA ALA A 130 -12.87 11.61 17.65
C ALA A 130 -11.40 12.07 17.64
N VAL A 131 -11.19 13.31 17.22
CA VAL A 131 -9.87 13.97 17.15
C VAL A 131 -9.20 13.94 18.52
N GLU A 132 -9.97 14.11 19.60
CA GLU A 132 -9.51 14.08 21.00
C GLU A 132 -9.06 12.70 21.47
N LEU A 133 -9.52 11.61 20.84
CA LEU A 133 -9.09 10.25 21.19
C LEU A 133 -7.76 9.88 20.51
N LEU A 134 -7.36 10.62 19.48
CA LEU A 134 -6.08 10.49 18.82
C LEU A 134 -4.99 11.19 19.64
N VAL A 135 -3.81 10.56 19.73
CA VAL A 135 -2.66 11.11 20.48
C VAL A 135 -2.17 12.44 19.89
N LEU A 136 -2.42 12.66 18.59
CA LEU A 136 -1.97 13.82 17.82
C LEU A 136 -3.04 14.23 16.80
N ASN A 137 -2.98 15.48 16.33
CA ASN A 137 -3.83 15.96 15.25
C ASN A 137 -3.80 15.01 14.03
N PRO A 138 -4.95 14.55 13.50
CA PRO A 138 -5.03 13.57 12.41
C PRO A 138 -4.23 13.97 11.17
N ASN A 139 -4.21 15.27 10.85
CA ASN A 139 -3.47 15.81 9.71
C ASN A 139 -1.94 15.72 9.91
N LEU A 140 -1.44 16.01 11.12
CA LEU A 140 -0.01 15.91 11.41
C LEU A 140 0.45 14.45 11.43
N LEU A 141 -0.34 13.58 12.06
CA LEU A 141 -0.05 12.14 12.10
C LEU A 141 0.02 11.55 10.70
N THR A 142 -0.99 11.83 9.87
CA THR A 142 -1.03 11.34 8.48
C THR A 142 0.14 11.91 7.69
N ASN A 143 0.41 13.22 7.74
CA ASN A 143 1.51 13.82 7.01
C ASN A 143 2.88 13.27 7.43
N ALA A 144 3.09 13.01 8.73
CA ALA A 144 4.31 12.41 9.25
C ALA A 144 4.52 10.98 8.70
N PHE A 145 3.48 10.14 8.70
CA PHE A 145 3.56 8.79 8.11
C PHE A 145 3.78 8.81 6.61
N LEU A 146 3.16 9.76 5.89
CA LEU A 146 3.39 9.91 4.45
C LEU A 146 4.81 10.39 4.14
N ALA A 147 5.36 11.32 4.93
CA ALA A 147 6.75 11.76 4.80
C ALA A 147 7.72 10.62 5.12
N TYR A 148 7.45 9.86 6.18
CA TYR A 148 8.20 8.66 6.53
C TYR A 148 8.19 7.62 5.40
N GLN A 149 7.03 7.37 4.81
CA GLN A 149 6.89 6.47 3.66
C GLN A 149 7.67 6.97 2.43
N LEU A 150 7.65 8.27 2.17
CA LEU A 150 8.41 8.87 1.06
C LEU A 150 9.92 8.66 1.25
N VAL A 151 10.44 8.86 2.46
CA VAL A 151 11.86 8.61 2.75
C VAL A 151 12.21 7.13 2.54
N ALA A 152 11.38 6.21 3.04
CA ALA A 152 11.58 4.78 2.87
C ALA A 152 11.56 4.36 1.40
N PHE A 153 10.65 4.95 0.61
CA PHE A 153 10.56 4.77 -0.82
C PHE A 153 11.82 5.25 -1.55
N LEU A 154 12.33 6.45 -1.22
CA LEU A 154 13.55 6.99 -1.80
C LEU A 154 14.76 6.08 -1.55
N ILE A 155 14.94 5.61 -0.31
CA ILE A 155 16.04 4.69 0.05
C ILE A 155 15.94 3.40 -0.77
N THR A 156 14.73 2.82 -0.84
CA THR A 156 14.47 1.61 -1.64
C THR A 156 14.73 1.85 -3.12
N ALA A 157 14.36 3.02 -3.63
CA ALA A 157 14.50 3.34 -5.03
C ALA A 157 15.97 3.55 -5.44
N ILE A 158 16.75 4.23 -4.60
CA ILE A 158 18.20 4.37 -4.76
C ILE A 158 18.86 2.99 -4.73
N GLY A 159 18.51 2.17 -3.73
CA GLY A 159 19.02 0.80 -3.64
C GLY A 159 18.67 -0.06 -4.85
N GLY A 160 17.44 0.06 -5.36
CA GLY A 160 16.97 -0.63 -6.56
C GLY A 160 17.72 -0.21 -7.83
N GLY A 161 17.98 1.09 -8.00
CA GLY A 161 18.79 1.60 -9.11
C GLY A 161 20.25 1.14 -9.04
N MET A 162 20.85 1.09 -7.85
CA MET A 162 22.23 0.61 -7.70
C MET A 162 22.40 -0.88 -8.08
N LYS A 163 21.32 -1.68 -8.01
CA LYS A 163 21.35 -3.08 -8.44
C LYS A 163 21.51 -3.27 -9.95
N THR A 164 21.36 -2.23 -10.77
CA THR A 164 21.59 -2.29 -12.23
C THR A 164 23.03 -1.99 -12.63
N SER A 165 23.90 -1.70 -11.66
CA SER A 165 25.30 -1.35 -11.95
C SER A 165 26.12 -2.58 -12.35
N MET A 166 27.11 -2.39 -13.23
CA MET A 166 28.05 -3.44 -13.64
C MET A 166 29.02 -3.86 -12.53
N THR A 167 29.18 -3.03 -11.49
CA THR A 167 30.13 -3.26 -10.39
C THR A 167 29.46 -4.02 -9.24
N LEU A 168 29.97 -5.23 -8.93
CA LEU A 168 29.41 -6.11 -7.90
C LEU A 168 29.37 -5.47 -6.49
N SER A 169 30.34 -4.64 -6.13
CA SER A 169 30.32 -3.90 -4.86
C SER A 169 29.16 -2.92 -4.77
N VAL A 170 28.83 -2.24 -5.88
CA VAL A 170 27.69 -1.30 -5.97
C VAL A 170 26.36 -2.05 -5.87
N VAL A 171 26.26 -3.22 -6.51
CA VAL A 171 25.07 -4.09 -6.42
C VAL A 171 24.82 -4.57 -4.99
N LEU A 172 25.87 -4.99 -4.27
CA LEU A 172 25.76 -5.41 -2.86
C LEU A 172 25.32 -4.27 -1.95
N VAL A 173 25.85 -3.06 -2.15
CA VAL A 173 25.40 -1.87 -1.42
C VAL A 173 23.94 -1.56 -1.76
N GLY A 174 23.55 -1.66 -3.03
CA GLY A 174 22.16 -1.49 -3.46
C GLY A 174 21.19 -2.46 -2.78
N ALA A 175 21.54 -3.74 -2.70
CA ALA A 175 20.73 -4.75 -2.00
C ALA A 175 20.54 -4.41 -0.50
N LYS A 176 21.59 -3.94 0.17
CA LYS A 176 21.50 -3.50 1.58
C LYS A 176 20.60 -2.27 1.74
N LEU A 177 20.66 -1.31 0.82
CA LEU A 177 19.78 -0.15 0.83
C LEU A 177 18.32 -0.53 0.60
N VAL A 178 18.03 -1.46 -0.31
CA VAL A 178 16.66 -1.99 -0.50
C VAL A 178 16.15 -2.63 0.79
N ILE A 179 16.95 -3.47 1.45
CA ILE A 179 16.58 -4.07 2.74
C ILE A 179 16.31 -2.98 3.80
N ALA A 180 17.19 -1.98 3.90
CA ALA A 180 17.01 -0.88 4.86
C ALA A 180 15.71 -0.12 4.61
N GLY A 181 15.39 0.21 3.35
CA GLY A 181 14.15 0.86 2.98
C GLY A 181 12.92 0.02 3.33
N LEU A 182 12.94 -1.28 3.04
CA LEU A 182 11.87 -2.22 3.39
C LEU A 182 11.67 -2.36 4.91
N LEU A 183 12.75 -2.37 5.69
CA LEU A 183 12.66 -2.40 7.16
C LEU A 183 12.03 -1.13 7.72
N ILE A 184 12.37 0.04 7.16
CA ILE A 184 11.72 1.31 7.50
C ILE A 184 10.22 1.20 7.19
N GLN A 185 9.84 0.76 5.98
CA GLN A 185 8.42 0.57 5.64
C GLN A 185 7.70 -0.38 6.61
N PHE A 186 8.35 -1.48 6.99
CA PHE A 186 7.83 -2.46 7.94
C PHE A 186 7.57 -1.84 9.32
N VAL A 187 8.55 -1.12 9.87
CA VAL A 187 8.41 -0.45 11.18
C VAL A 187 7.29 0.59 11.13
N GLY A 188 7.23 1.41 10.08
CA GLY A 188 6.15 2.39 9.91
C GLY A 188 4.77 1.74 9.90
N LEU A 189 4.62 0.65 9.13
CA LEU A 189 3.35 -0.05 8.99
C LEU A 189 2.95 -0.75 10.30
N PHE A 190 3.92 -1.31 11.02
CA PHE A 190 3.70 -1.93 12.32
C PHE A 190 3.24 -0.92 13.38
N VAL A 191 3.92 0.24 13.46
CA VAL A 191 3.51 1.34 14.36
C VAL A 191 2.11 1.84 13.99
N TYR A 192 1.84 2.02 12.70
CA TYR A 192 0.53 2.42 12.22
C TYR A 192 -0.58 1.43 12.61
N LEU A 193 -0.33 0.12 12.48
CA LEU A 193 -1.27 -0.91 12.90
C LEU A 193 -1.53 -0.85 14.42
N GLY A 194 -0.50 -0.65 15.23
CA GLY A 194 -0.63 -0.45 16.67
C GLY A 194 -1.49 0.78 17.03
N LEU A 195 -1.31 1.89 16.31
CA LEU A 195 -2.13 3.10 16.49
C LEU A 195 -3.59 2.86 16.09
N LEU A 196 -3.84 2.13 15.00
CA LEU A 196 -5.19 1.76 14.57
C LEU A 196 -5.89 0.89 15.61
N ILE A 197 -5.20 -0.13 16.15
CA ILE A 197 -5.75 -0.99 17.20
C ILE A 197 -6.05 -0.19 18.47
N ASN A 198 -5.13 0.67 18.90
CA ASN A 198 -5.33 1.54 20.06
C ASN A 198 -6.52 2.50 19.84
N PHE A 199 -6.69 3.05 18.63
CA PHE A 199 -7.85 3.87 18.29
C PHE A 199 -9.17 3.09 18.42
N VAL A 200 -9.24 1.89 17.85
CA VAL A 200 -10.42 1.02 17.95
C VAL A 200 -10.72 0.65 19.40
N TYR A 201 -9.69 0.32 20.18
CA TYR A 201 -9.82 0.00 21.60
C TYR A 201 -10.34 1.18 22.43
N ARG A 202 -9.79 2.40 22.20
CA ARG A 202 -10.26 3.62 22.87
C ARG A 202 -11.70 3.97 22.50
N MET A 203 -12.09 3.77 21.25
CA MET A 203 -13.48 3.94 20.79
C MET A 203 -14.43 2.97 21.51
N TRP A 204 -14.04 1.69 21.63
CA TRP A 204 -14.83 0.69 22.35
C TRP A 204 -14.98 1.04 23.85
N SER A 205 -13.92 1.53 24.48
CA SER A 205 -13.91 1.85 25.91
C SER A 205 -14.66 3.14 26.25
N ARG A 206 -14.47 4.22 25.48
CA ARG A 206 -14.97 5.56 25.83
C ARG A 206 -16.28 5.98 25.15
N ARG A 207 -16.64 5.40 23.99
CA ARG A 207 -17.82 5.81 23.22
C ARG A 207 -18.70 4.61 22.82
N LYS A 208 -19.23 3.89 23.82
CA LYS A 208 -20.10 2.71 23.64
C LYS A 208 -21.39 3.01 22.84
N GLU A 209 -21.95 4.22 22.92
CA GLU A 209 -23.12 4.59 22.10
C GLU A 209 -22.81 4.60 20.60
N GLN A 210 -21.69 5.19 20.18
CA GLN A 210 -21.25 5.22 18.77
C GLN A 210 -20.76 3.84 18.28
N TRP A 211 -20.39 2.94 19.20
CA TRP A 211 -20.06 1.55 18.90
C TRP A 211 -21.28 0.70 18.57
N ASN A 212 -22.40 0.96 19.27
CA ASN A 212 -23.66 0.22 19.13
C ASN A 212 -24.56 0.75 18.01
N HIS A 213 -24.38 2.00 17.57
CA HIS A 213 -25.16 2.57 16.48
C HIS A 213 -24.69 2.03 15.11
N ARG A 214 -25.35 0.97 14.62
CA ARG A 214 -25.03 0.28 13.35
C ARG A 214 -26.24 0.20 12.41
N PRO A 215 -26.71 1.33 11.84
CA PRO A 215 -27.96 1.34 11.08
C PRO A 215 -27.91 0.52 9.78
N ASN A 216 -26.74 0.36 9.14
CA ASN A 216 -26.61 -0.29 7.83
C ASN A 216 -25.71 -1.55 7.83
N GLY A 217 -25.49 -2.18 8.99
CA GLY A 217 -24.68 -3.40 9.13
C GLY A 217 -23.17 -3.19 9.30
N PHE A 218 -22.42 -4.26 9.58
CA PHE A 218 -21.00 -4.21 9.97
C PHE A 218 -20.08 -3.68 8.86
N LEU A 219 -20.26 -4.13 7.61
CA LEU A 219 -19.40 -3.75 6.48
C LEU A 219 -19.59 -2.29 6.02
N GLN A 220 -20.74 -1.67 6.32
CA GLN A 220 -21.01 -0.26 6.01
C GLN A 220 -20.79 0.67 7.22
N SER A 221 -20.30 0.13 8.33
CA SER A 221 -19.99 0.91 9.53
C SER A 221 -18.52 1.36 9.52
N TRP A 222 -18.23 2.43 10.25
CA TRP A 222 -16.86 2.90 10.48
C TRP A 222 -15.94 1.80 11.03
N LEU A 223 -16.49 0.89 11.84
CA LEU A 223 -15.77 -0.26 12.38
C LEU A 223 -15.38 -1.26 11.29
N GLY A 224 -16.24 -1.48 10.29
CA GLY A 224 -15.91 -2.30 9.12
C GLY A 224 -14.73 -1.72 8.35
N VAL A 225 -14.72 -0.40 8.11
CA VAL A 225 -13.58 0.29 7.48
C VAL A 225 -12.30 0.15 8.32
N ALA A 226 -12.39 0.30 9.64
CA ALA A 226 -11.26 0.15 10.55
C ALA A 226 -10.70 -1.29 10.55
N THR A 227 -11.59 -2.29 10.66
CA THR A 227 -11.22 -3.71 10.63
C THR A 227 -10.59 -4.09 9.30
N MET A 228 -11.19 -3.66 8.18
CA MET A 228 -10.65 -3.92 6.85
C MET A 228 -9.30 -3.23 6.60
N THR A 229 -9.12 -2.02 7.12
CA THR A 229 -7.81 -1.34 7.08
C THR A 229 -6.78 -2.13 7.92
N GLY A 230 -7.16 -2.67 9.07
CA GLY A 230 -6.30 -3.51 9.90
C GLY A 230 -5.89 -4.80 9.19
N VAL A 231 -6.85 -5.50 8.57
CA VAL A 231 -6.58 -6.72 7.78
C VAL A 231 -5.71 -6.39 6.57
N CYS A 232 -5.94 -5.27 5.90
CA CYS A 232 -5.06 -4.78 4.82
C CYS A 232 -3.63 -4.58 5.31
N CYS A 233 -3.43 -3.91 6.46
CA CYS A 233 -2.10 -3.71 7.04
C CYS A 233 -1.41 -5.03 7.35
N GLN A 234 -2.12 -6.03 7.87
CA GLN A 234 -1.56 -7.37 8.11
C GLN A 234 -1.11 -8.03 6.80
N ASN A 235 -1.94 -7.96 5.75
CA ASN A 235 -1.60 -8.51 4.44
C ASN A 235 -0.42 -7.78 3.79
N LEU A 236 -0.20 -6.50 4.09
CA LEU A 236 0.94 -5.73 3.60
C LEU A 236 2.25 -6.05 4.35
N LEU A 237 2.19 -6.54 5.59
CA LEU A 237 3.41 -6.95 6.32
C LEU A 237 4.05 -8.21 5.74
N ILE A 238 3.25 -9.14 5.19
CA ILE A 238 3.73 -10.42 4.66
C ILE A 238 4.69 -10.21 3.47
N PRO A 239 4.35 -9.42 2.42
CA PRO A 239 5.27 -9.01 1.37
C PRO A 239 6.59 -8.41 1.88
N LEU A 240 6.52 -7.53 2.88
CA LEU A 240 7.72 -6.85 3.40
C LEU A 240 8.67 -7.85 4.07
N ILE A 241 8.15 -8.77 4.89
CA ILE A 241 8.95 -9.82 5.53
C ILE A 241 9.55 -10.75 4.47
N TYR A 242 8.73 -11.19 3.51
CA TYR A 242 9.19 -12.03 2.42
C TYR A 242 10.33 -11.38 1.63
N ARG A 243 10.22 -10.08 1.31
CA ARG A 243 11.26 -9.36 0.56
C ARG A 243 12.54 -9.18 1.35
N VAL A 244 12.45 -8.80 2.61
CA VAL A 244 13.63 -8.66 3.49
C VAL A 244 14.36 -10.00 3.60
N THR A 245 13.63 -11.09 3.82
CA THR A 245 14.23 -12.43 3.94
C THR A 245 14.76 -12.95 2.60
N ALA A 246 14.04 -12.75 1.50
CA ALA A 246 14.47 -13.18 0.16
C ALA A 246 15.76 -12.47 -0.29
N ILE A 247 15.89 -11.17 -0.05
CA ILE A 247 17.11 -10.41 -0.39
C ILE A 247 18.23 -10.74 0.61
N GLY A 248 17.91 -10.91 1.89
CA GLY A 248 18.89 -11.21 2.95
C GLY A 248 19.50 -12.61 2.86
N LEU A 249 18.73 -13.63 2.47
CA LEU A 249 19.20 -15.02 2.30
C LEU A 249 20.00 -15.22 1.00
N GLY A 250 19.92 -14.26 0.07
CA GLY A 250 20.60 -14.37 -1.21
C GLY A 250 20.11 -15.55 -2.07
N ARG A 251 20.89 -15.87 -3.11
CA ARG A 251 20.51 -16.82 -4.17
C ARG A 251 20.29 -18.25 -3.67
N ASP A 252 21.02 -18.68 -2.64
CA ASP A 252 20.99 -20.06 -2.15
C ASP A 252 19.93 -20.28 -1.05
N GLY A 253 19.07 -19.30 -0.78
CA GLY A 253 17.94 -19.42 0.14
C GLY A 253 16.80 -20.27 -0.43
N ALA A 254 16.20 -21.13 0.41
CA ALA A 254 15.07 -21.98 0.02
C ALA A 254 13.85 -21.20 -0.51
N LEU A 255 13.69 -19.94 -0.10
CA LEU A 255 12.65 -19.01 -0.54
C LEU A 255 12.85 -18.52 -1.98
N SER A 256 14.11 -18.38 -2.43
CA SER A 256 14.44 -17.95 -3.79
C SER A 256 14.45 -19.10 -4.80
N ARG A 257 14.47 -20.36 -4.33
CA ARG A 257 14.49 -21.56 -5.17
C ARG A 257 13.12 -21.98 -5.71
N LYS A 258 12.01 -21.61 -5.06
CA LYS A 258 10.66 -22.03 -5.47
C LYS A 258 9.76 -20.83 -5.73
N GLU A 259 9.30 -20.71 -6.97
CA GLU A 259 8.40 -19.66 -7.44
C GLU A 259 7.07 -19.61 -6.66
N TYR A 260 6.60 -20.74 -6.12
CA TYR A 260 5.36 -20.81 -5.33
C TYR A 260 5.36 -19.89 -4.10
N TYR A 261 6.51 -19.69 -3.45
CA TYR A 261 6.57 -18.81 -2.27
C TYR A 261 6.24 -17.37 -2.65
N PHE A 262 6.81 -16.85 -3.74
CA PHE A 262 6.50 -15.53 -4.26
C PHE A 262 4.99 -15.33 -4.53
N TYR A 263 4.36 -16.29 -5.22
CA TYR A 263 2.93 -16.16 -5.55
C TYR A 263 2.03 -16.23 -4.31
N THR A 264 2.34 -17.09 -3.36
CA THR A 264 1.53 -17.18 -2.13
C THR A 264 1.77 -16.03 -1.16
N SER A 265 3.01 -15.56 -1.02
CA SER A 265 3.35 -14.54 -0.02
C SER A 265 3.08 -13.12 -0.49
N GLU A 266 3.23 -12.82 -1.78
CA GLU A 266 3.01 -11.47 -2.33
C GLU A 266 1.76 -11.38 -3.21
N VAL A 267 1.61 -12.26 -4.20
CA VAL A 267 0.52 -12.13 -5.20
C VAL A 267 -0.83 -12.38 -4.53
N MET A 268 -0.96 -13.42 -3.70
CA MET A 268 -2.23 -13.73 -3.02
C MET A 268 -2.58 -12.70 -1.93
N THR A 269 -1.62 -12.23 -1.15
CA THR A 269 -1.88 -11.27 -0.07
C THR A 269 -2.24 -9.89 -0.62
N LEU A 270 -1.59 -9.43 -1.69
CA LEU A 270 -1.91 -8.14 -2.32
C LEU A 270 -3.23 -8.22 -3.11
N TRP A 271 -3.47 -9.28 -3.87
CA TRP A 271 -4.71 -9.39 -4.63
C TRP A 271 -5.91 -9.76 -3.75
N GLY A 272 -5.81 -10.85 -3.01
CA GLY A 272 -6.87 -11.36 -2.15
C GLY A 272 -7.06 -10.55 -0.87
N GLY A 273 -5.97 -10.04 -0.29
CA GLY A 273 -6.01 -9.33 0.99
C GLY A 273 -6.10 -7.80 0.91
N VAL A 274 -5.73 -7.19 -0.21
CA VAL A 274 -5.80 -5.72 -0.36
C VAL A 274 -6.85 -5.33 -1.40
N ILE A 275 -6.69 -5.77 -2.65
CA ILE A 275 -7.60 -5.38 -3.75
C ILE A 275 -9.03 -5.87 -3.47
N THR A 276 -9.19 -7.14 -3.11
CA THR A 276 -10.53 -7.72 -2.85
C THR A 276 -11.23 -7.02 -1.69
N ILE A 277 -10.49 -6.69 -0.61
CA ILE A 277 -11.04 -5.99 0.55
C ILE A 277 -11.58 -4.61 0.16
N PHE A 278 -10.82 -3.83 -0.60
CA PHE A 278 -11.25 -2.49 -1.03
C PHE A 278 -12.31 -2.50 -2.14
N LEU A 279 -12.43 -3.60 -2.89
CA LEU A 279 -13.57 -3.82 -3.79
C LEU A 279 -14.87 -4.13 -3.03
N MET A 280 -14.79 -4.89 -1.94
CA MET A 280 -15.95 -5.23 -1.11
C MET A 280 -16.40 -4.07 -0.21
N VAL A 281 -15.45 -3.37 0.41
CA VAL A 281 -15.70 -2.22 1.28
C VAL A 281 -15.04 -1.02 0.65
N TRP A 282 -15.85 -0.09 0.17
CA TRP A 282 -15.37 1.16 -0.42
C TRP A 282 -15.47 2.30 0.61
N PRO A 283 -14.38 2.67 1.29
CA PRO A 283 -14.38 3.72 2.30
C PRO A 283 -15.06 5.03 1.87
N PRO A 284 -14.94 5.53 0.61
CA PRO A 284 -15.59 6.77 0.19
C PRO A 284 -17.12 6.73 0.26
N ARG A 285 -17.72 5.55 0.11
CA ARG A 285 -19.18 5.41 0.20
C ARG A 285 -19.67 5.54 1.64
N ILE A 286 -18.84 5.14 2.60
CA ILE A 286 -19.16 5.11 4.02
C ILE A 286 -18.78 6.45 4.68
N LEU A 287 -17.60 6.98 4.36
CA LEU A 287 -17.05 8.20 4.96
C LEU A 287 -17.64 9.50 4.37
N ASN A 288 -18.20 9.47 3.17
CA ASN A 288 -18.94 10.62 2.59
C ASN A 288 -20.44 10.56 2.89
N GLY A 289 -20.94 9.49 3.51
CA GLY A 289 -22.29 9.44 4.03
C GLY A 289 -22.36 10.35 5.25
N SER A 290 -23.09 11.46 5.12
CA SER A 290 -23.37 12.38 6.22
C SER A 290 -23.80 11.60 7.46
N ILE A 291 -23.11 11.82 8.59
CA ILE A 291 -23.62 11.48 9.92
C ILE A 291 -25.03 12.07 9.99
N PRO A 292 -26.09 11.30 10.32
CA PRO A 292 -27.36 11.91 10.67
C PRO A 292 -27.06 12.78 11.88
N THR A 293 -27.11 14.09 11.64
CA THR A 293 -26.84 15.16 12.60
C THR A 293 -27.26 14.70 13.98
N ARG A 294 -26.31 14.73 14.93
CA ARG A 294 -26.62 14.82 16.34
C ARG A 294 -27.71 15.88 16.42
N LYS A 295 -28.95 15.49 16.72
CA LYS A 295 -30.02 16.44 17.03
C LYS A 295 -29.43 17.30 18.13
N GLN A 296 -29.01 18.51 17.77
CA GLN A 296 -28.81 19.55 18.76
C GLN A 296 -30.12 19.60 19.52
N PRO A 297 -30.11 19.53 20.86
CA PRO A 297 -31.30 19.79 21.64
C PRO A 297 -31.82 21.14 21.16
N THR A 298 -33.01 21.10 20.58
CA THR A 298 -33.68 22.19 19.91
C THR A 298 -33.60 23.43 20.81
N GLU A 299 -32.78 24.43 20.49
CA GLU A 299 -32.80 25.74 21.17
C GLU A 299 -34.19 26.40 21.06
N ILE A 300 -35.01 25.94 20.11
CA ILE A 300 -36.42 26.29 19.96
C ILE A 300 -37.27 25.85 21.17
N SER A 301 -36.85 24.83 21.93
CA SER A 301 -37.57 24.41 23.15
C SER A 301 -37.24 25.27 24.38
N LEU A 302 -36.09 25.95 24.41
CA LEU A 302 -35.74 26.88 25.49
C LEU A 302 -36.36 28.28 25.27
N LEU A 303 -36.53 28.70 24.01
CA LEU A 303 -37.24 29.95 23.69
C LEU A 303 -38.76 29.85 23.89
N SER A 304 -39.34 28.65 23.78
CA SER A 304 -40.77 28.42 24.06
C SER A 304 -41.08 28.24 25.56
N ALA A 305 -40.10 27.88 26.38
CA ALA A 305 -40.29 27.68 27.83
C ALA A 305 -40.04 28.96 28.66
N GLY A 306 -39.36 29.96 28.10
CA GLY A 306 -39.13 31.26 28.72
C GLY A 306 -40.20 32.32 28.42
N SER A 307 -41.29 31.96 27.73
CA SER A 307 -42.43 32.83 27.46
C SER A 307 -43.72 32.22 28.02
N LYS A 308 -43.78 32.12 29.35
CA LYS A 308 -45.01 32.09 30.14
C LYS A 308 -44.79 32.81 31.45
#